data_AF-A0A8T3XFL0-F1
#
_entry.id   AF-A0A8T3XFL0-F1
#
_cell.length_a   1.000
_cell.length_b   1.000
_cell.length_c   1.000
_cell.angle_alpha   90.00
_cell.angle_beta   90.00
_cell.angle_gamma   90.00
#
_symmetry.space_group_name_H-M   'P 1'
#
loop_
_entity.id
_entity.type
_entity.pdbx_description
1 polymer ?
#
loop_
_entity_poly.entity_id
_entity_poly.type
_entity_poly.pdbx_seq_one_letter_code
_entity_poly.pdbx_strand_id
1 'polypeptide(L)' 'MILNKTILIGVGIAFGIYLLYKIFFGKNEFEEEYQRLYNKILTSEDYKVKGQHEK' A
#
# COMPACT_ATOMS: atom_id res chain seq x y z
N MET A 1 -27.26 16.23 25.81
CA MET A 1 -26.17 15.69 24.96
C MET A 1 -26.63 14.38 24.33
N ILE A 2 -27.53 14.46 23.35
CA ILE A 2 -28.03 13.30 22.59
C ILE A 2 -27.23 13.32 21.30
N LEU A 3 -25.96 12.90 21.37
CA LEU A 3 -25.24 12.66 20.13
C LEU A 3 -25.97 11.51 19.42
N ASN A 4 -26.39 11.79 18.19
CA ASN A 4 -27.20 10.95 17.33
C ASN A 4 -26.60 9.53 17.25
N LYS A 5 -27.07 8.62 18.10
CA LYS A 5 -26.61 7.22 18.15
C LYS A 5 -26.65 6.56 16.77
N THR A 6 -27.61 6.97 15.95
CA THR A 6 -27.77 6.58 14.54
C THR A 6 -26.57 6.95 13.68
N ILE A 7 -25.98 8.14 13.86
CA ILE A 7 -24.78 8.56 13.12
C ILE A 7 -23.58 7.70 13.53
N LEU A 8 -23.43 7.43 14.83
CA LEU A 8 -22.32 6.60 15.34
C LEU A 8 -22.39 5.16 14.79
N ILE A 9 -23.60 4.58 14.77
CA ILE A 9 -23.85 3.25 14.19
C ILE A 9 -23.55 3.26 12.69
N GLY A 10 -24.01 4.28 11.95
CA GLY A 10 -23.77 4.42 10.52
C GLY A 10 -22.27 4.50 10.18
N VAL A 11 -21.51 5.31 10.93
CA VAL A 11 -20.05 5.42 10.77
C VAL A 11 -19.36 4.10 11.07
N GLY A 12 -19.77 3.39 12.12
CA GLY A 12 -19.22 2.09 12.47
C GLY A 12 -19.41 1.05 11.36
N ILE A 13 -20.60 1.00 10.76
CA ILE A 13 -20.91 0.09 9.64
C ILE A 13 -20.06 0.44 8.41
N ALA A 14 -19.98 1.73 8.06
CA ALA A 14 -19.18 2.19 6.92
C ALA A 14 -17.69 1.82 7.06
N PHE A 15 -17.15 1.96 8.27
CA PHE A 15 -15.76 1.60 8.57
C PHE A 15 -15.53 0.08 8.50
N GLY A 16 -16.49 -0.71 8.99
CA GLY A 16 -16.46 -2.17 8.89
C GLY A 16 -16.46 -2.65 7.45
N ILE A 17 -17.32 -2.09 6.59
CA ILE A 17 -17.38 -2.43 5.16
C ILE A 17 -16.07 -2.05 4.47
N TYR A 18 -15.51 -0.88 4.77
CA TYR A 18 -14.23 -0.44 4.21
C TYR A 18 -13.07 -1.38 4.57
N LEU A 19 -12.99 -1.81 5.84
CA LEU A 19 -11.96 -2.75 6.28
C LEU A 19 -12.10 -4.11 5.59
N LEU A 20 -13.33 -4.62 5.46
CA LEU A 20 -13.58 -5.87 4.73
C LEU A 20 -13.15 -5.72 3.26
N TYR A 21 -13.54 -4.64 2.59
CA TYR A 21 -13.09 -4.36 1.23
C TYR A 21 -11.57 -4.34 1.12
N LYS A 22 -10.88 -3.67 2.05
CA LYS A 22 -9.41 -3.61 2.07
C LYS A 22 -8.77 -4.98 2.35
N ILE A 23 -9.36 -5.84 3.16
CA ILE A 23 -8.82 -7.18 3.43
C ILE A 23 -9.00 -8.11 2.22
N PHE A 24 -10.18 -8.09 1.59
CA PHE A 24 -10.49 -8.98 0.47
C PHE A 24 -9.88 -8.51 -0.85
N PHE A 25 -9.83 -7.21 -1.10
CA PHE A 25 -9.41 -6.62 -2.37
C PHE A 25 -8.13 -5.78 -2.28
N GLY A 26 -7.61 -5.53 -1.07
CA GLY A 26 -6.37 -4.76 -0.87
C GLY A 26 -5.10 -5.60 -0.99
N LYS A 27 -5.15 -6.77 -1.66
CA LYS A 27 -3.93 -7.37 -2.20
C LYS A 27 -3.43 -6.42 -3.28
N ASN A 28 -2.53 -5.52 -2.88
CA ASN A 28 -1.79 -4.64 -3.77
C ASN A 28 -0.87 -5.49 -4.65
N GLU A 29 -1.40 -6.09 -5.70
CA GLU A 29 -0.57 -6.71 -6.76
C GLU A 29 0.47 -5.70 -7.27
N PHE A 30 0.11 -4.40 -7.27
CA PHE A 30 1.01 -3.30 -7.56
C PHE A 30 2.21 -3.20 -6.61
N GLU A 31 2.04 -3.39 -5.31
CA GLU A 31 3.13 -3.17 -4.34
C GLU A 31 4.18 -4.28 -4.43
N GLU A 32 3.77 -5.51 -4.71
CA GLU A 32 4.70 -6.59 -5.07
C GLU A 32 5.39 -6.34 -6.41
N GLU A 33 4.68 -5.85 -7.43
CA GLU A 33 5.27 -5.59 -8.74
C GLU A 33 6.29 -4.45 -8.68
N TYR A 34 5.98 -3.36 -7.97
CA TYR A 34 6.92 -2.26 -7.73
C TYR A 34 8.13 -2.72 -6.91
N GLN A 35 7.95 -3.55 -5.88
CA GLN A 35 9.08 -4.08 -5.11
C GLN A 35 9.97 -5.01 -5.95
N ARG A 36 9.39 -5.85 -6.82
CA ARG A 36 10.15 -6.70 -7.74
C ARG A 36 10.90 -5.88 -8.78
N LEU A 37 10.25 -4.86 -9.36
CA LEU A 37 10.89 -3.98 -10.34
C LEU A 37 12.02 -3.15 -9.69
N TYR A 38 11.78 -2.60 -8.50
CA TYR A 38 12.77 -1.84 -7.75
C TYR A 38 13.98 -2.68 -7.38
N ASN A 39 13.77 -3.89 -6.84
CA ASN A 39 14.86 -4.82 -6.56
C ASN A 39 15.61 -5.18 -7.85
N LYS A 40 14.91 -5.42 -8.96
CA LYS A 40 15.54 -5.72 -10.25
C LYS A 40 16.44 -4.57 -10.73
N ILE A 41 16.03 -3.31 -10.55
CA ILE A 41 16.83 -2.13 -10.89
C ILE A 41 18.05 -1.98 -9.96
N LEU A 42 17.90 -2.27 -8.67
CA LEU A 42 19.00 -2.20 -7.70
C LEU A 42 20.02 -3.33 -7.86
N THR A 43 19.55 -4.52 -8.27
CA THR A 43 20.41 -5.69 -8.45
C THR A 43 20.94 -5.83 -9.87
N SER A 44 20.39 -5.13 -10.86
CA SER A 44 20.92 -5.17 -12.22
C SER A 44 22.33 -4.56 -12.22
N GLU A 45 23.29 -5.37 -12.65
CA GLU A 45 24.70 -5.02 -12.67
C GLU A 45 24.97 -3.78 -13.54
N ASP A 46 24.09 -3.50 -14.52
CA ASP A 46 24.14 -2.33 -15.40
C ASP A 46 24.08 -0.97 -14.67
N TYR A 47 23.41 -0.88 -13.52
CA TYR A 47 23.32 0.37 -12.74
C TYR A 47 24.40 0.50 -11.67
N LYS A 48 24.99 -0.61 -11.23
CA LYS A 48 26.09 -0.58 -10.24
C LYS A 48 27.35 0.08 -10.80
N VAL A 49 27.53 0.10 -12.13
CA VAL A 49 28.69 0.70 -12.80
C VAL A 49 28.64 2.24 -12.81
N LYS A 50 27.46 2.87 -12.73
CA LYS A 50 27.36 4.35 -12.80
C LYS A 50 27.59 5.07 -11.46
N GLY A 51 27.63 4.35 -10.34
CA GLY A 51 27.78 4.93 -9.00
C GLY A 51 29.15 4.74 -8.33
N GLN A 52 30.10 4.04 -8.97
CA GLN A 52 31.43 3.76 -8.37
C GLN A 52 32.61 4.45 -9.07
N HIS A 53 32.36 5.40 -9.97
CA HIS A 53 33.40 6.21 -10.62
C HIS A 53 33.33 7.70 -10.27
N GLU A 54 33.09 8.03 -9.00
CA GLU A 54 33.44 9.33 -8.43
C GLU A 54 34.20 9.14 -7.11
N LYS A 55 35.41 8.58 -7.18
CA LYS A 55 36.49 8.79 -6.20
C LYS A 55 37.84 8.73 -6.89
#